data_AF-A0A848GYX8-F1
#
_entry.id   AF-A0A848GYX8-F1
#
_cell.length_a   1.000
_cell.length_b   1.000
_cell.length_c   1.000
_cell.angle_alpha   90.00
_cell.angle_beta   90.00
_cell.angle_gamma   90.00
#
_symmetry.space_group_name_H-M   'P 1'
#
loop_
_entity.id
_entity.type
_entity.pdbx_description
1 polymer ?
#
loop_
_entity_poly.entity_id
_entity_poly.type
_entity_poly.pdbx_seq_one_letter_code
_entity_poly.pdbx_strand_id
1 'polypeptide(L)'
;MAFGRKNPPGPQKDSWFPADSWLPLPTPEVKEGGESVWEAWNEESRRMDLAFAPTQPSEVVPLSRGASEDPPRRHSGPWTTDDTMVLARRNNRACPRPALWAALYLLVEGDHYADLAPPPTQVWQWSKLSNLQRRLRFREHIEWAERHGKLDTMANYMESLAEADWVHMGEN
;
A
#
# COMPACT_ATOMS: atom_id res chain seq x y z
N MET A 1 62.24 15.35 32.91
CA MET A 1 60.87 15.54 33.45
C MET A 1 59.91 14.98 32.41
N ALA A 2 59.26 13.86 32.73
CA ALA A 2 58.45 13.07 31.81
C ALA A 2 56.98 13.51 31.87
N PHE A 3 56.38 13.84 30.72
CA PHE A 3 54.94 14.04 30.60
C PHE A 3 54.37 12.92 29.73
N GLY A 4 53.76 11.94 30.41
CA GLY A 4 53.01 10.86 29.78
C GLY A 4 51.74 11.39 29.12
N ARG A 5 51.59 11.14 27.83
CA ARG A 5 50.36 11.40 27.09
C ARG A 5 49.35 10.31 27.45
N LYS A 6 48.33 10.67 28.23
CA LYS A 6 47.15 9.82 28.46
C LYS A 6 46.22 9.99 27.25
N ASN A 7 46.04 8.92 26.47
CA ASN A 7 44.98 8.87 25.46
C ASN A 7 43.61 8.68 26.14
N PRO A 8 42.53 9.31 25.64
CA PRO A 8 41.18 9.05 26.12
C PRO A 8 40.70 7.66 25.64
N PRO A 9 39.87 6.96 26.44
CA PRO A 9 39.29 5.69 26.03
C PRO A 9 38.32 5.88 24.85
N GLY A 10 38.43 5.02 23.84
CA GLY A 10 37.52 4.97 22.70
C GLY A 10 36.09 4.57 23.09
N PRO A 11 35.12 4.71 22.18
CA PRO A 11 33.72 4.48 22.46
C PRO A 11 33.48 3.02 22.87
N GLN A 12 33.00 2.87 24.09
CA GLN A 12 32.58 1.61 24.69
C GLN A 12 31.35 1.11 23.92
N LYS A 13 31.51 0.01 23.18
CA LYS A 13 30.39 -0.67 22.52
C LYS A 13 29.58 -1.37 23.61
N ASP A 14 28.47 -0.77 24.03
CA ASP A 14 27.46 -1.45 24.83
C ASP A 14 26.85 -2.58 23.99
N SER A 15 27.41 -3.77 24.15
CA SER A 15 26.86 -5.03 23.63
C SER A 15 25.66 -5.42 24.50
N TRP A 16 24.48 -4.90 24.17
CA TRP A 16 23.22 -5.28 24.82
C TRP A 16 22.72 -6.68 24.46
N PHE A 17 23.57 -7.56 23.91
CA PHE A 17 23.21 -8.95 23.69
C PHE A 17 24.33 -9.86 24.19
N PRO A 18 24.14 -10.59 25.30
CA PRO A 18 25.03 -11.70 25.62
C PRO A 18 24.89 -12.74 24.50
N ALA A 19 26.02 -13.11 23.91
CA ALA A 19 26.11 -14.03 22.76
C ALA A 19 25.70 -15.49 23.06
N ASP A 20 25.04 -15.76 24.19
CA ASP A 20 24.67 -17.10 24.68
C ASP A 20 23.22 -17.22 25.14
N SER A 21 22.31 -16.31 24.74
CA SER A 21 20.88 -16.44 25.05
C SER A 21 20.09 -17.29 24.06
N TRP A 22 20.69 -18.37 23.53
CA TRP A 22 19.95 -19.45 22.88
C TRP A 22 19.43 -20.41 23.95
N LEU A 23 18.53 -19.94 24.82
CA LEU A 23 17.69 -20.87 25.55
C LEU A 23 16.84 -21.61 24.51
N PRO A 24 16.89 -22.95 24.44
CA PRO A 24 15.96 -23.68 23.59
C PRO A 24 14.56 -23.29 24.05
N LEU A 25 13.75 -22.77 23.12
CA LEU A 25 12.32 -22.62 23.33
C LEU A 25 11.81 -23.98 23.87
N PRO A 26 10.97 -24.02 24.92
CA PRO A 26 10.38 -25.26 25.36
C PRO A 26 9.61 -25.84 24.17
N THR A 27 10.18 -26.86 23.52
CA THR A 27 9.48 -27.61 22.50
C THR A 27 8.31 -28.24 23.22
N PRO A 28 7.04 -27.94 22.85
CA PRO A 28 5.96 -28.77 23.33
C PRO A 28 6.32 -30.20 22.92
N GLU A 29 6.32 -31.11 23.88
CA GLU A 29 6.54 -32.53 23.65
C GLU A 29 5.43 -32.99 22.70
N VAL A 30 5.68 -32.93 21.40
CA VAL A 30 4.80 -33.46 20.37
C VAL A 30 4.91 -34.97 20.51
N LYS A 31 4.04 -35.55 21.32
CA LYS A 31 3.76 -36.98 21.25
C LYS A 31 3.31 -37.27 19.82
N GLU A 32 4.07 -38.11 19.13
CA GLU A 32 3.71 -38.64 17.82
C GLU A 32 2.39 -39.41 17.94
N GLY A 33 1.30 -38.68 17.72
CA GLY A 33 -0.06 -39.17 17.55
C GLY A 33 -0.67 -38.47 16.34
N GLY A 34 0.06 -38.48 15.20
CA GLY A 34 -0.30 -37.75 13.99
C GLY A 34 -1.64 -38.16 13.37
N GLU A 35 -2.17 -39.32 13.74
CA GLU A 35 -3.46 -39.83 13.27
C GLU A 35 -4.64 -39.28 14.10
N SER A 36 -4.44 -39.07 15.41
CA SER A 36 -5.52 -38.68 16.34
C SER A 36 -5.98 -37.24 16.18
N VAL A 37 -5.06 -36.31 15.85
CA VAL A 37 -5.41 -34.89 15.67
C VAL A 37 -6.15 -34.67 14.34
N TRP A 38 -5.78 -35.41 13.31
CA TRP A 38 -6.44 -35.34 12.01
C TRP A 38 -7.81 -36.03 12.01
N GLU A 39 -7.94 -37.15 12.72
CA GLU A 39 -9.24 -37.78 12.97
C GLU A 39 -10.17 -36.88 13.78
N ALA A 40 -9.66 -36.21 14.82
CA ALA A 40 -10.44 -35.26 15.61
C ALA A 40 -10.92 -34.07 14.76
N TRP A 41 -10.08 -33.56 13.86
CA TRP A 41 -10.46 -32.50 12.93
C TRP A 41 -11.50 -32.97 11.89
N ASN A 42 -11.36 -34.19 11.36
CA ASN A 42 -12.33 -34.77 10.42
C ASN A 42 -13.69 -35.05 11.08
N GLU A 43 -13.69 -35.48 12.34
CA GLU A 43 -14.92 -35.72 13.11
C GLU A 43 -15.63 -34.40 13.44
N GLU A 44 -14.88 -33.37 13.87
CA GLU A 44 -15.46 -32.04 14.10
C GLU A 44 -15.97 -31.40 12.80
N SER A 45 -15.26 -31.58 11.68
CA SER A 45 -15.73 -31.13 10.36
C SER A 45 -17.02 -31.83 9.94
N ARG A 46 -17.12 -33.17 10.10
CA ARG A 46 -18.36 -33.92 9.85
C ARG A 46 -19.51 -33.47 10.76
N ARG A 47 -19.22 -33.09 12.00
CA ARG A 47 -20.21 -32.54 12.93
C ARG A 47 -20.70 -31.16 12.50
N MET A 48 -19.81 -30.32 11.97
CA MET A 48 -20.15 -28.98 11.46
C MET A 48 -20.88 -29.01 10.12
N ASP A 49 -20.60 -29.99 9.24
CA ASP A 49 -21.28 -30.14 7.95
C ASP A 49 -22.79 -30.40 8.09
N LEU A 50 -23.26 -30.92 9.23
CA LEU A 50 -24.69 -31.12 9.51
C LEU A 50 -25.43 -29.82 9.87
N ALA A 51 -24.72 -28.74 10.21
CA ALA A 51 -25.30 -27.51 10.72
C ALA A 51 -25.55 -26.43 9.66
N PHE A 52 -25.06 -26.62 8.43
CA PHE A 52 -25.24 -25.64 7.36
C PHE A 52 -26.50 -25.97 6.56
N ALA A 53 -27.44 -25.03 6.53
CA ALA A 53 -28.57 -25.09 5.60
C ALA A 53 -28.04 -25.19 4.16
N PRO A 54 -28.72 -25.95 3.27
CA PRO A 54 -28.31 -26.07 1.88
C PRO A 54 -28.19 -24.68 1.25
N THR A 55 -26.99 -24.33 0.80
CA THR A 55 -26.73 -23.05 0.14
C THR A 55 -27.55 -23.00 -1.14
N GLN A 56 -28.58 -22.15 -1.17
CA GLN A 56 -29.29 -21.89 -2.40
C GLN A 56 -28.42 -21.01 -3.30
N PRO A 57 -28.30 -21.33 -4.60
CA PRO A 57 -27.63 -20.44 -5.54
C PRO A 57 -28.39 -19.12 -5.53
N SER A 58 -27.68 -18.02 -5.26
CA SER A 58 -28.23 -16.68 -5.35
C SER A 58 -28.82 -16.48 -6.75
N GLU A 59 -30.05 -16.00 -6.83
CA GLU A 59 -30.68 -15.64 -8.09
C GLU A 59 -29.77 -14.68 -8.86
N VAL A 60 -29.51 -14.99 -10.13
CA VAL A 60 -28.62 -14.19 -10.98
C VAL A 60 -29.31 -12.85 -11.19
N VAL A 61 -28.95 -11.84 -10.39
CA VAL A 61 -29.37 -10.47 -10.62
C VAL A 61 -28.86 -10.11 -12.01
N PRO A 62 -29.73 -9.85 -13.00
CA PRO A 62 -29.26 -9.38 -14.29
C PRO A 62 -28.57 -8.06 -14.03
N LEU A 63 -27.23 -8.07 -14.15
CA LEU A 63 -26.44 -6.84 -14.24
C LEU A 63 -27.08 -6.07 -15.38
N SER A 64 -27.83 -5.03 -15.03
CA SER A 64 -28.51 -4.19 -16.00
C SER A 64 -27.44 -3.73 -16.97
N ARG A 65 -27.53 -4.24 -18.20
CA ARG A 65 -26.62 -3.96 -19.31
C ARG A 65 -26.92 -2.55 -19.81
N GLY A 66 -26.66 -1.64 -18.91
CA GLY A 66 -27.06 -0.25 -18.87
C GLY A 66 -26.29 0.43 -17.75
N ALA A 67 -25.05 -0.02 -17.51
CA ALA A 67 -23.98 0.93 -17.19
C ALA A 67 -23.90 1.83 -18.41
N SER A 68 -24.78 2.83 -18.44
CA SER A 68 -24.65 3.98 -19.28
C SER A 68 -23.19 4.39 -19.16
N GLU A 69 -22.52 4.45 -20.30
CA GLU A 69 -21.35 5.30 -20.49
C GLU A 69 -21.84 6.74 -20.29
N ASP A 70 -22.23 7.07 -19.06
CA ASP A 70 -22.43 8.44 -18.68
C ASP A 70 -21.07 9.10 -18.95
N PRO A 71 -21.02 10.16 -19.77
CA PRO A 71 -19.81 10.95 -19.88
C PRO A 71 -19.38 11.29 -18.46
N PRO A 72 -18.06 11.26 -18.15
CA PRO A 72 -17.58 11.48 -16.79
C PRO A 72 -18.30 12.71 -16.24
N ARG A 73 -19.10 12.51 -15.18
CA ARG A 73 -19.72 13.63 -14.49
C ARG A 73 -18.56 14.54 -14.12
N ARG A 74 -18.45 15.68 -14.81
CA ARG A 74 -17.52 16.72 -14.43
C ARG A 74 -17.84 17.04 -12.99
N HIS A 75 -16.86 16.87 -12.11
CA HIS A 75 -17.06 17.08 -10.69
C HIS A 75 -17.54 18.52 -10.50
N SER A 76 -18.75 18.67 -9.92
CA SER A 76 -19.42 19.97 -9.80
C SER A 76 -19.26 20.59 -8.41
N GLY A 77 -18.27 20.13 -7.63
CA GLY A 77 -18.00 20.57 -6.27
C GLY A 77 -16.50 20.59 -5.93
N PRO A 78 -16.15 20.89 -4.67
CA PRO A 78 -14.78 20.74 -4.20
C PRO A 78 -14.39 19.26 -4.21
N TRP A 79 -13.19 18.94 -4.66
CA TRP A 79 -12.70 17.59 -4.66
C TRP A 79 -12.50 17.09 -3.22
N THR A 80 -13.01 15.91 -2.91
CA THR A 80 -12.69 15.20 -1.66
C THR A 80 -11.59 14.17 -1.90
N THR A 81 -10.93 13.73 -0.83
CA THR A 81 -9.92 12.67 -0.94
C THR A 81 -10.53 11.39 -1.49
N ASP A 82 -11.74 11.03 -1.07
CA ASP A 82 -12.41 9.84 -1.59
C ASP A 82 -12.69 9.96 -3.10
N ASP A 83 -13.20 11.09 -3.56
CA ASP A 83 -13.43 11.35 -5.00
C ASP A 83 -12.13 11.25 -5.81
N THR A 84 -11.06 11.87 -5.30
CA THR A 84 -9.75 11.85 -5.95
C THR A 84 -9.16 10.44 -5.97
N MET A 85 -9.40 9.65 -4.93
CA MET A 85 -9.00 8.26 -4.85
C MET A 85 -9.80 7.38 -5.81
N VAL A 86 -11.10 7.63 -5.99
CA VAL A 86 -11.92 6.97 -7.01
C VAL A 86 -11.40 7.30 -8.41
N LEU A 87 -11.10 8.58 -8.68
CA LEU A 87 -10.51 9.03 -9.94
C LEU A 87 -9.16 8.35 -10.24
N ALA A 88 -8.28 8.28 -9.23
CA ALA A 88 -6.97 7.65 -9.31
C ALA A 88 -7.02 6.15 -9.62
N ARG A 89 -8.10 5.47 -9.22
CA ARG A 89 -8.25 4.00 -9.27
C ARG A 89 -9.17 3.53 -10.39
N ARG A 90 -9.80 4.47 -11.10
CA ARG A 90 -10.68 4.18 -12.25
C ARG A 90 -9.93 3.31 -13.26
N ASN A 91 -10.64 2.46 -13.99
CA ASN A 91 -10.06 1.62 -15.06
C ASN A 91 -8.85 0.79 -14.61
N ASN A 92 -8.76 0.43 -13.33
CA ASN A 92 -7.63 -0.34 -12.78
C ASN A 92 -6.26 0.39 -12.89
N ARG A 93 -6.31 1.73 -12.88
CA ARG A 93 -5.11 2.59 -12.81
C ARG A 93 -4.37 2.37 -11.49
N ALA A 94 -3.04 2.36 -11.57
CA ALA A 94 -2.14 2.34 -10.43
C ALA A 94 -1.65 3.76 -10.09
N CYS A 95 -1.19 4.50 -11.10
CA CYS A 95 -0.63 5.85 -10.96
C CYS A 95 -0.41 6.49 -12.35
N PRO A 96 -0.20 7.81 -12.45
CA PRO A 96 0.23 8.45 -13.70
C PRO A 96 1.63 7.96 -14.12
N ARG A 97 1.97 8.10 -15.40
CA ARG A 97 3.33 7.83 -15.92
C ARG A 97 4.38 8.69 -15.22
N PRO A 98 5.64 8.24 -15.12
CA PRO A 98 6.67 8.89 -14.30
C PRO A 98 6.86 10.39 -14.58
N ALA A 99 6.90 10.78 -15.85
CA ALA A 99 7.08 12.18 -16.24
C ALA A 99 5.90 13.06 -15.80
N LEU A 100 4.67 12.54 -15.92
CA LEU A 100 3.45 13.26 -15.57
C LEU A 100 3.21 13.31 -14.06
N TRP A 101 3.61 12.26 -13.34
CA TRP A 101 3.60 12.30 -11.87
C TRP A 101 4.65 13.30 -11.37
N ALA A 102 5.85 13.36 -11.95
CA ALA A 102 6.83 14.39 -11.61
C ALA A 102 6.30 15.82 -11.87
N ALA A 103 5.59 16.04 -12.98
CA ALA A 103 4.95 17.32 -13.27
C ALA A 103 3.81 17.66 -12.29
N LEU A 104 2.94 16.69 -11.97
CA LEU A 104 1.92 16.83 -10.92
C LEU A 104 2.56 17.24 -9.59
N TYR A 105 3.70 16.65 -9.27
CA TYR A 105 4.40 16.91 -8.04
C TYR A 105 4.92 18.36 -7.98
N LEU A 106 5.54 18.85 -9.05
CA LEU A 106 5.95 20.27 -9.16
C LEU A 106 4.76 21.23 -9.05
N LEU A 107 3.62 20.87 -9.65
CA LEU A 107 2.40 21.66 -9.59
C LEU A 107 1.85 21.74 -8.16
N VAL A 108 1.87 20.62 -7.43
CA VAL A 108 1.34 20.51 -6.08
C VAL A 108 2.31 21.03 -5.04
N GLU A 109 3.62 21.05 -5.24
CA GLU A 109 4.54 21.54 -4.20
C GLU A 109 4.89 23.02 -4.35
N GLY A 110 5.03 23.53 -5.58
CA GLY A 110 5.66 24.83 -5.81
C GLY A 110 7.17 24.76 -5.51
N ASP A 111 7.72 25.76 -4.81
CA ASP A 111 9.18 25.88 -4.56
C ASP A 111 9.72 25.05 -3.37
N HIS A 112 8.87 24.34 -2.62
CA HIS A 112 9.25 23.75 -1.32
C HIS A 112 9.40 22.22 -1.34
N TYR A 113 10.39 21.72 -2.09
CA TYR A 113 10.72 20.28 -2.25
C TYR A 113 11.00 19.46 -0.97
N ALA A 114 11.05 20.11 0.19
CA ALA A 114 11.57 19.55 1.42
C ALA A 114 10.48 19.04 2.39
N ASP A 115 9.23 19.47 2.22
CA ASP A 115 8.17 19.23 3.21
C ASP A 115 7.25 18.05 2.84
N LEU A 116 7.42 17.44 1.67
CA LEU A 116 6.72 16.21 1.29
C LEU A 116 7.36 14.97 1.93
N ALA A 117 6.64 14.41 2.91
CA ALA A 117 6.83 13.04 3.36
C ALA A 117 5.68 12.18 2.79
N PRO A 118 5.95 11.19 1.91
CA PRO A 118 7.25 10.80 1.37
C PRO A 118 7.70 11.67 0.18
N PRO A 119 9.02 11.76 -0.07
CA PRO A 119 9.54 12.43 -1.25
C PRO A 119 9.03 11.74 -2.52
N PRO A 120 8.92 12.47 -3.64
CA PRO A 120 8.47 11.93 -4.89
C PRO A 120 9.40 10.79 -5.25
N THR A 121 8.80 9.70 -5.71
CA THR A 121 9.57 8.58 -6.22
C THR A 121 10.45 9.10 -7.36
N GLN A 122 11.75 9.26 -7.09
CA GLN A 122 12.66 9.73 -8.12
C GLN A 122 12.59 8.78 -9.32
N VAL A 123 12.78 9.29 -10.53
CA VAL A 123 12.58 8.52 -11.78
C VAL A 123 13.35 7.19 -11.79
N TRP A 124 14.52 7.11 -11.14
CA TRP A 124 15.31 5.88 -11.03
C TRP A 124 14.78 4.87 -9.99
N GLN A 125 14.00 5.30 -9.00
CA GLN A 125 13.30 4.42 -8.06
C GLN A 125 12.03 3.84 -8.69
N TRP A 126 11.43 4.55 -9.64
CA TRP A 126 10.19 4.17 -10.31
C TRP A 126 10.21 2.75 -10.87
N SER A 127 11.26 2.41 -11.62
CA SER A 127 11.44 1.12 -12.29
C SER A 127 11.60 -0.04 -11.32
N LYS A 128 11.94 0.23 -10.06
CA LYS A 128 12.12 -0.78 -9.01
C LYS A 128 10.85 -1.05 -8.21
N LEU A 129 9.88 -0.13 -8.26
CA LEU A 129 8.63 -0.27 -7.53
C LEU A 129 7.63 -1.12 -8.30
N SER A 130 6.95 -2.02 -7.59
CA SER A 130 5.78 -2.71 -8.12
C SER A 130 4.60 -1.73 -8.28
N ASN A 131 3.64 -2.06 -9.14
CA ASN A 131 2.44 -1.22 -9.31
C ASN A 131 1.67 -0.98 -8.00
N LEU A 132 1.69 -1.94 -7.07
CA LEU A 132 1.09 -1.78 -5.76
C LEU A 132 1.82 -0.72 -4.93
N GLN A 133 3.15 -0.73 -4.94
CA GLN A 133 3.96 0.28 -4.26
C GLN A 133 3.79 1.67 -4.88
N ARG A 134 3.71 1.75 -6.21
CA ARG A 134 3.43 3.00 -6.93
C ARG A 134 2.07 3.57 -6.53
N ARG A 135 1.02 2.73 -6.47
CA ARG A 135 -0.32 3.14 -6.02
C ARG A 135 -0.35 3.59 -4.56
N LEU A 136 0.39 2.91 -3.68
CA LEU A 136 0.48 3.29 -2.28
C LEU A 136 1.09 4.68 -2.12
N ARG A 137 2.21 4.95 -2.81
CA ARG A 137 2.84 6.27 -2.79
C ARG A 137 1.97 7.36 -3.42
N PHE A 138 1.26 7.02 -4.50
CA PHE A 138 0.34 7.97 -5.12
C PHE A 138 -0.81 8.34 -4.18
N ARG A 139 -1.32 7.40 -3.37
CA ARG A 139 -2.28 7.69 -2.29
C ARG A 139 -1.70 8.65 -1.26
N GLU A 140 -0.49 8.39 -0.77
CA GLU A 140 0.16 9.26 0.24
C GLU A 140 0.29 10.70 -0.27
N HIS A 141 0.53 10.87 -1.58
CA HIS A 141 0.57 12.19 -2.21
C HIS A 141 -0.82 12.86 -2.28
N ILE A 142 -1.89 12.10 -2.55
CA ILE A 142 -3.27 12.61 -2.51
C ILE A 142 -3.61 13.10 -1.09
N GLU A 143 -3.30 12.29 -0.08
CA GLU A 143 -3.50 12.63 1.34
C GLU A 143 -2.66 13.84 1.77
N TRP A 144 -1.44 13.98 1.22
CA TRP A 144 -0.63 15.18 1.42
C TRP A 144 -1.29 16.42 0.79
N ALA A 145 -1.79 16.30 -0.44
CA ALA A 145 -2.43 17.42 -1.14
C ALA A 145 -3.69 17.91 -0.42
N GLU A 146 -4.48 17.01 0.17
CA GLU A 146 -5.61 17.37 1.03
C GLU A 146 -5.17 18.20 2.23
N ARG A 147 -4.17 17.72 3.00
CA ARG A 147 -3.67 18.43 4.20
C ARG A 147 -3.12 19.83 3.91
N HIS A 148 -2.71 20.09 2.68
CA HIS A 148 -2.14 21.38 2.25
C HIS A 148 -3.10 22.22 1.40
N GLY A 149 -4.37 21.78 1.24
CA GLY A 149 -5.38 22.52 0.47
C GLY A 149 -5.09 22.60 -1.04
N LYS A 150 -4.34 21.63 -1.58
CA LYS A 150 -3.95 21.56 -3.00
C LYS A 150 -4.64 20.42 -3.76
N LEU A 151 -5.59 19.76 -3.11
CA LEU A 151 -6.32 18.62 -3.64
C LEU A 151 -7.07 18.96 -4.94
N ASP A 152 -7.76 20.11 -4.99
CA ASP A 152 -8.49 20.53 -6.20
C ASP A 152 -7.55 20.69 -7.40
N THR A 153 -6.36 21.27 -7.19
CA THR A 153 -5.36 21.45 -8.25
C THR A 153 -4.86 20.10 -8.76
N MET A 154 -4.58 19.18 -7.84
CA MET A 154 -4.14 17.82 -8.16
C MET A 154 -5.21 17.03 -8.93
N ALA A 155 -6.44 17.06 -8.45
CA ALA A 155 -7.54 16.30 -9.04
C ALA A 155 -7.93 16.84 -10.44
N ASN A 156 -7.95 18.17 -10.62
CA ASN A 156 -8.18 18.78 -11.93
C ASN A 156 -7.09 18.40 -12.94
N TYR A 157 -5.82 18.36 -12.50
CA TYR A 157 -4.73 17.87 -13.34
C TYR A 157 -4.93 16.40 -13.70
N MET A 158 -5.29 15.53 -12.74
CA MET A 158 -5.58 14.12 -12.99
C MET A 158 -6.74 13.90 -13.94
N GLU A 159 -7.80 14.71 -13.87
CA GLU A 159 -8.95 14.66 -14.77
C GLU A 159 -8.55 15.01 -16.23
N SER A 160 -7.54 15.86 -16.40
CA SER A 160 -7.02 16.24 -17.72
C SER A 160 -6.17 15.16 -18.41
N LEU A 161 -5.68 14.16 -17.66
CA LEU A 161 -4.82 13.11 -18.19
C LEU A 161 -5.63 12.09 -19.03
N ALA A 162 -5.12 11.75 -20.21
CA ALA A 162 -5.72 10.70 -21.04
C ALA A 162 -5.44 9.31 -20.43
N GLU A 163 -6.22 8.28 -20.79
CA GLU A 163 -6.01 6.93 -20.24
C GLU A 163 -4.60 6.38 -20.52
N ALA A 164 -4.01 6.71 -21.67
CA ALA A 164 -2.66 6.28 -22.07
C ALA A 164 -1.55 6.85 -21.16
N ASP A 165 -1.85 7.93 -20.43
CA ASP A 165 -0.94 8.60 -19.51
C ASP A 165 -0.91 7.95 -18.12
N TRP A 166 -1.74 6.93 -17.90
CA TRP A 166 -1.77 6.15 -16.68
C TRP A 166 -1.03 4.82 -16.85
N VAL A 167 -0.49 4.32 -15.74
CA VAL A 167 0.02 2.97 -15.60
C VAL A 167 -1.09 2.11 -14.99
N HIS A 168 -1.34 0.94 -15.57
CA HIS A 168 -2.38 0.02 -15.13
C HIS A 168 -1.82 -1.12 -14.29
N MET A 169 -2.64 -1.67 -13.40
CA MET A 169 -2.27 -2.86 -12.65
C MET A 169 -2.09 -4.05 -13.61
N GLY A 170 -0.84 -4.48 -13.78
CA GLY A 170 -0.44 -5.59 -14.67
C GLY A 170 0.62 -5.20 -15.70
N GLU A 171 0.86 -3.90 -15.89
CA GLU A 171 1.93 -3.37 -16.75
C GLU A 171 3.23 -3.21 -15.94
N ASN A 172 4.31 -3.89 -16.34
CA ASN A 172 5.60 -3.86 -15.61
C ASN A 172 6.62 -2.95 -16.30
#